data_AF-A0A7K1YE58-F1
#
_entry.id   AF-A0A7K1YE58-F1
#
_cell.length_a   1.000
_cell.length_b   1.000
_cell.length_c   1.000
_cell.angle_alpha   90.00
_cell.angle_beta   90.00
_cell.angle_gamma   90.00
#
_symmetry.space_group_name_H-M   'P 1'
#
loop_
_entity.id
_entity.type
_entity.pdbx_description
1 polymer ?
#
loop_
_entity_poly.entity_id
_entity_poly.type
_entity_poly.pdbx_seq_one_letter_code
_entity_poly.pdbx_strand_id
1 'polypeptide(L)'
;MPNQTSGGNAPENIEELLSLAELIFQQHLEDGEASPLNALQGYNWNATGPTIAIALDKHREAKSLKKQSEQAFEERDILFAHINRMVMASRDLLISSERNICLDIGKWGFDVNETSR
;
A
#
# COMPACT_ATOMS: atom_id res chain seq x y z
N MET A 1 -8.11 -4.11 49.15
CA MET A 1 -8.17 -3.38 47.87
C MET A 1 -7.78 -4.36 46.78
N PRO A 2 -8.61 -4.62 45.75
CA PRO A 2 -8.26 -5.61 44.74
C PRO A 2 -7.14 -5.07 43.84
N ASN A 3 -6.13 -5.93 43.69
CA ASN A 3 -4.88 -5.74 42.97
C ASN A 3 -5.16 -5.63 41.47
N GLN A 4 -4.77 -4.52 40.84
CA GLN A 4 -4.82 -4.40 39.38
C GLN A 4 -3.72 -5.27 38.77
N THR A 5 -4.08 -6.42 38.22
CA THR A 5 -3.19 -7.18 37.35
C THR A 5 -3.06 -6.43 36.04
N SER A 6 -1.91 -5.80 35.83
CA SER A 6 -1.48 -5.26 34.53
C SER A 6 -1.40 -6.43 33.53
N GLY A 7 -2.47 -6.62 32.76
CA GLY A 7 -2.49 -7.60 31.67
C GLY A 7 -1.60 -7.11 30.54
N GLY A 8 -0.71 -7.96 30.03
CA GLY A 8 0.16 -7.62 28.90
C GLY A 8 -0.65 -7.24 27.67
N ASN A 9 -0.47 -6.02 27.18
CA ASN A 9 -1.12 -5.56 25.94
C ASN A 9 -0.47 -6.22 24.72
N ALA A 10 -1.30 -6.68 23.78
CA ALA A 10 -0.82 -7.12 22.47
C ALA A 10 -0.43 -5.89 21.61
N PRO A 11 0.62 -5.99 20.77
CA PRO A 11 0.98 -4.91 19.84
C PRO A 11 -0.14 -4.61 18.84
N GLU A 12 -0.34 -3.32 18.51
CA GLU A 12 -1.26 -2.89 17.45
C GLU A 12 -0.61 -2.93 16.06
N ASN A 13 0.73 -2.83 16.01
CA ASN A 13 1.49 -2.89 14.78
C ASN A 13 1.61 -4.35 14.31
N ILE A 14 1.27 -4.60 13.04
CA ILE A 14 1.28 -5.96 12.46
C ILE A 14 2.68 -6.60 12.46
N GLU A 15 3.73 -5.82 12.25
CA GLU A 15 5.12 -6.32 12.26
C GLU A 15 5.51 -6.74 13.67
N GLU A 16 5.22 -5.90 14.66
CA GLU A 16 5.48 -6.20 16.07
C GLU A 16 4.66 -7.40 16.56
N LEU A 17 3.40 -7.51 16.12
CA LEU A 17 2.54 -8.65 16.41
C LEU A 17 3.10 -9.95 15.82
N LEU A 18 3.54 -9.92 14.56
CA LEU A 18 4.12 -11.10 13.90
C LEU A 18 5.46 -11.50 14.53
N SER A 19 6.30 -10.54 14.93
CA SER A 19 7.53 -10.82 15.68
C SER A 19 7.25 -11.39 17.06
N LEU A 20 6.24 -10.88 17.77
CA LEU A 20 5.82 -11.46 19.04
C LEU A 20 5.29 -12.89 18.86
N ALA A 21 4.51 -13.14 17.80
CA ALA A 21 4.01 -14.47 17.48
C ALA A 21 5.16 -15.46 17.18
N GLU A 22 6.20 -15.01 16.48
CA GLU A 22 7.40 -15.83 16.22
C GLU A 22 8.10 -16.21 17.53
N LEU A 23 8.30 -15.27 18.45
CA LEU A 23 8.90 -15.53 19.76
C LEU A 23 8.07 -16.51 20.60
N ILE A 24 6.75 -16.31 20.65
CA ILE A 24 5.83 -17.20 21.36
C ILE A 24 5.89 -18.61 20.77
N PHE A 25 5.90 -18.73 19.44
CA PHE A 25 5.97 -20.02 18.78
C PHE A 25 7.32 -20.72 19.00
N GLN A 26 8.43 -19.98 18.97
CA GLN A 26 9.75 -20.54 19.31
C GLN A 26 9.78 -21.07 20.74
N GLN A 27 9.30 -20.29 21.72
CA GLN A 27 9.21 -20.76 23.10
C GLN A 27 8.30 -21.99 23.22
N HIS A 28 7.18 -22.02 22.49
CA HIS A 28 6.30 -23.18 22.45
C HIS A 28 7.02 -24.46 21.97
N LEU A 29 7.86 -24.32 20.94
CA LEU A 29 8.66 -25.44 20.42
C LEU A 29 9.74 -25.88 21.42
N GLU A 30 10.38 -24.94 22.12
CA GLU A 30 11.37 -25.24 23.17
C GLU A 30 10.75 -25.96 24.37
N ASP A 31 9.57 -25.53 24.79
CA ASP A 31 8.83 -26.12 25.91
C ASP A 31 8.20 -27.47 25.55
N GLY A 32 7.93 -27.72 24.25
CA GLY A 32 7.37 -28.96 23.74
C GLY A 32 6.06 -29.35 24.42
N GLU A 33 5.98 -30.57 24.94
CA GLU A 33 4.80 -31.07 25.66
C GLU A 33 4.52 -30.30 26.96
N ALA A 34 5.54 -29.70 27.58
CA ALA A 34 5.39 -28.91 28.79
C ALA A 34 4.81 -27.51 28.51
N SER A 35 4.67 -27.12 27.23
CA SER A 35 4.17 -25.80 26.89
C SER A 35 2.72 -25.61 27.35
N PRO A 36 2.40 -24.58 28.15
CA PRO A 36 1.03 -24.33 28.60
C PRO A 36 0.11 -23.96 27.43
N LEU A 37 0.66 -23.57 26.29
CA LEU A 37 -0.09 -23.23 25.08
C LEU A 37 -0.76 -24.43 24.42
N ASN A 38 -0.38 -25.67 24.78
CA ASN A 38 -1.12 -26.88 24.40
C ASN A 38 -2.55 -26.92 24.96
N ALA A 39 -2.84 -26.15 26.02
CA ALA A 39 -4.17 -26.07 26.62
C ALA A 39 -5.11 -25.08 25.89
N LEU A 40 -4.65 -24.36 24.86
CA LEU A 40 -5.49 -23.44 24.09
C LEU A 40 -6.62 -24.19 23.39
N GLN A 41 -7.87 -23.81 23.69
CA GLN A 41 -9.04 -24.39 23.05
C GLN A 41 -9.34 -23.67 21.73
N GLY A 42 -9.48 -24.43 20.65
CA GLY A 42 -9.83 -23.91 19.32
C GLY A 42 -8.66 -23.31 18.52
N TYR A 43 -7.45 -23.29 19.08
CA TYR A 43 -6.24 -22.80 18.40
C TYR A 43 -5.11 -23.83 18.54
N ASN A 44 -4.28 -23.95 17.50
CA ASN A 44 -3.18 -24.91 17.48
C ASN A 44 -1.91 -24.26 16.92
N TRP A 45 -0.91 -24.02 17.77
CA TRP A 45 0.36 -23.45 17.38
C TRP A 45 1.16 -24.32 16.41
N ASN A 46 1.03 -25.64 16.47
CA ASN A 46 1.68 -26.53 15.50
C ASN A 46 1.08 -26.39 14.09
N ALA A 47 -0.18 -25.96 13.99
CA ALA A 47 -0.83 -25.69 12.70
C ALA A 47 -0.57 -24.25 12.22
N THR A 48 -0.68 -23.26 13.10
CA THR A 48 -0.61 -21.84 12.74
C THR A 48 0.82 -21.31 12.74
N GLY A 49 1.67 -21.75 13.65
CA GLY A 49 3.06 -21.28 13.82
C GLY A 49 3.90 -21.30 12.54
N PRO A 50 3.86 -22.36 11.71
CA PRO A 50 4.57 -22.40 10.43
C PRO A 50 4.17 -21.28 9.45
N THR A 51 2.99 -20.68 9.60
CA THR A 51 2.51 -19.60 8.72
C THR A 51 3.06 -18.22 9.07
N ILE A 52 3.70 -18.06 10.24
CA ILE A 52 4.24 -16.77 10.70
C ILE A 52 5.31 -16.25 9.75
N ALA A 53 6.25 -17.11 9.33
CA ALA A 53 7.31 -16.75 8.39
C ALA A 53 6.72 -16.29 7.05
N ILE A 54 5.68 -16.98 6.56
CA ILE A 54 4.97 -16.61 5.32
C ILE A 54 4.31 -15.24 5.48
N ALA A 55 3.67 -14.96 6.62
CA ALA A 55 3.04 -13.69 6.89
C ALA A 55 4.06 -12.53 6.97
N LEU A 56 5.22 -12.76 7.60
CA LEU A 56 6.32 -11.80 7.65
C LEU A 56 6.87 -11.47 6.26
N ASP A 57 7.08 -12.50 5.43
CA ASP A 57 7.56 -12.30 4.07
C ASP A 57 6.55 -11.53 3.21
N LYS A 58 5.26 -11.84 3.35
CA LYS A 58 4.19 -11.06 2.68
C LYS A 58 4.09 -9.64 3.17
N HIS A 59 4.32 -9.38 4.46
CA HIS A 59 4.38 -8.04 4.99
C HIS A 59 5.56 -7.24 4.39
N ARG A 60 6.74 -7.85 4.29
CA ARG A 60 7.94 -7.24 3.68
C ARG A 60 7.74 -6.98 2.18
N GLU A 61 7.16 -7.94 1.47
CA GLU A 61 6.80 -7.81 0.05
C GLU A 61 5.85 -6.61 -0.15
N ALA A 62 4.79 -6.51 0.65
CA ALA A 62 3.84 -5.41 0.58
C ALA A 62 4.51 -4.04 0.83
N LYS A 63 5.39 -3.93 1.82
CA LYS A 63 6.16 -2.71 2.07
C LYS A 63 7.06 -2.33 0.89
N SER A 64 7.74 -3.32 0.30
CA SER A 64 8.58 -3.10 -0.88
C SER A 64 7.77 -2.61 -2.08
N LEU A 65 6.64 -3.25 -2.37
CA LEU A 65 5.75 -2.88 -3.47
C LEU A 65 5.16 -1.48 -3.26
N LYS A 66 4.79 -1.13 -2.02
CA LYS A 66 4.33 0.22 -1.68
C LYS A 66 5.39 1.26 -2.02
N LYS A 67 6.65 1.03 -1.62
CA LYS A 67 7.76 1.94 -1.92
C LYS A 67 8.00 2.08 -3.42
N GLN A 68 7.98 0.97 -4.16
CA GLN A 68 8.15 0.98 -5.62
C GLN A 68 7.02 1.76 -6.30
N SER A 69 5.79 1.62 -5.82
CA SER A 69 4.63 2.39 -6.30
C SER A 69 4.79 3.89 -6.06
N GLU A 70 5.19 4.27 -4.84
CA GLU A 70 5.45 5.68 -4.47
C GLU A 70 6.53 6.30 -5.37
N GLN A 71 7.63 5.59 -5.60
CA GLN A 71 8.70 6.03 -6.49
C GLN A 71 8.21 6.20 -7.94
N ALA A 72 7.43 5.25 -8.46
CA ALA A 72 6.88 5.34 -9.81
C ALA A 72 5.93 6.54 -9.96
N PHE A 73 5.16 6.87 -8.93
CA PHE A 73 4.32 8.07 -8.94
C PHE A 73 5.14 9.36 -8.90
N GLU A 74 6.20 9.41 -8.10
CA GLU A 74 7.11 10.56 -8.06
C GLU A 74 7.78 10.80 -9.42
N GLU A 75 8.33 9.74 -10.04
CA GLU A 75 8.93 9.81 -11.38
C GLU A 75 7.92 10.26 -12.44
N ARG A 76 6.69 9.74 -12.40
CA ARG A 76 5.60 10.17 -13.27
C ARG A 76 5.32 11.66 -13.10
N ASP A 77 5.22 12.16 -11.87
CA ASP A 77 4.82 13.54 -11.59
C ASP A 77 5.88 14.55 -12.06
N ILE A 78 7.16 14.19 -11.93
CA ILE A 78 8.28 14.96 -12.49
C ILE A 78 8.14 15.11 -14.00
N LEU A 79 7.88 14.01 -14.70
CA LEU A 79 7.72 14.00 -16.17
C LEU A 79 6.42 14.71 -16.60
N PHE A 80 5.33 14.49 -15.86
CA PHE A 80 4.01 14.98 -16.18
C PHE A 80 3.95 16.50 -16.18
N ALA A 81 4.68 17.18 -15.30
CA ALA A 81 4.71 18.64 -15.26
C ALA A 81 5.15 19.26 -16.61
N HIS A 82 6.15 18.66 -17.26
CA HIS A 82 6.63 19.13 -18.57
C HIS A 82 5.66 18.75 -19.69
N ILE A 83 5.18 17.51 -19.70
CA ILE A 83 4.22 17.01 -20.69
C ILE A 83 2.95 17.87 -20.67
N ASN A 84 2.40 18.13 -19.48
CA ASN A 84 1.21 18.96 -19.31
C ASN A 84 1.42 20.37 -19.90
N ARG A 85 2.56 21.02 -19.59
CA ARG A 85 2.88 22.33 -20.17
C ARG A 85 2.98 22.30 -21.69
N MET A 86 3.61 21.27 -22.25
CA MET A 86 3.70 21.08 -23.70
C MET A 86 2.32 20.93 -24.33
N VAL A 87 1.45 20.08 -23.76
CA VAL A 87 0.08 19.88 -24.25
C VAL A 87 -0.73 21.19 -24.19
N MET A 88 -0.63 21.94 -23.08
CA MET A 88 -1.31 23.24 -22.96
C MET A 88 -0.77 24.26 -23.98
N ALA A 89 0.56 24.37 -24.13
CA ALA A 89 1.17 25.28 -25.09
C ALA A 89 0.80 24.93 -26.54
N SER A 90 0.75 23.63 -26.88
CA SER A 90 0.28 23.16 -28.19
C SER A 90 -1.18 23.53 -28.42
N ARG A 91 -2.06 23.33 -27.44
CA ARG A 91 -3.46 23.75 -27.52
C ARG A 91 -3.57 25.25 -27.81
N ASP A 92 -2.87 26.08 -27.04
CA ASP A 92 -2.96 27.53 -27.14
C ASP A 92 -2.41 28.04 -28.50
N LEU A 93 -1.36 27.39 -29.01
CA LEU A 93 -0.83 27.66 -30.36
C LEU A 93 -1.84 27.30 -31.45
N LEU A 94 -2.49 26.13 -31.35
CA LEU A 94 -3.48 25.67 -32.32
C LEU A 94 -4.71 26.59 -32.35
N ILE A 95 -5.20 27.01 -31.18
CA ILE A 95 -6.31 27.98 -31.06
C ILE A 95 -5.93 29.33 -31.70
N SER A 96 -4.71 29.84 -31.43
CA SER A 96 -4.30 31.15 -31.96
C SER A 96 -3.96 31.16 -33.45
N SER A 97 -3.58 30.02 -34.02
CA SER A 97 -3.20 29.90 -35.44
C SER A 97 -4.41 29.81 -36.37
N GLU A 98 -5.53 29.26 -35.89
CA GLU A 98 -6.75 29.11 -36.69
C GLU A 98 -7.62 30.38 -36.60
N ARG A 99 -7.51 31.26 -37.61
CA ARG A 99 -8.30 32.51 -37.69
C ARG A 99 -9.82 32.31 -37.79
N ASN A 100 -10.29 31.09 -38.02
CA ASN A 100 -11.70 30.72 -38.03
C ASN A 100 -11.91 29.42 -37.24
N ILE A 101 -12.15 29.61 -35.93
CA ILE A 101 -13.07 28.85 -35.07
C ILE A 101 -12.75 27.36 -34.94
N CYS A 102 -12.11 27.00 -33.81
CA CYS A 102 -12.42 25.90 -32.86
C CYS A 102 -12.59 24.44 -33.37
N LEU A 103 -13.00 24.25 -34.62
CA LEU A 103 -13.54 23.03 -35.19
C LEU A 103 -12.47 22.01 -35.56
N ASP A 104 -11.19 22.40 -35.61
CA ASP A 104 -10.13 21.50 -36.07
C ASP A 104 -9.07 21.19 -35.01
N ILE A 105 -9.20 21.67 -33.76
CA ILE A 105 -8.33 21.17 -32.67
C ILE A 105 -8.74 19.77 -32.20
N GLY A 106 -9.99 19.38 -32.46
CA GLY A 106 -10.50 18.03 -32.21
C GLY A 106 -9.74 16.95 -32.98
N LYS A 107 -9.18 17.25 -34.16
CA LYS A 107 -8.30 16.31 -34.90
C LYS A 107 -7.03 15.94 -34.12
N TRP A 108 -6.63 16.78 -33.16
CA TRP A 108 -5.48 16.56 -32.29
C TRP A 108 -5.88 15.89 -30.96
N GLY A 109 -7.14 15.48 -30.79
CA GLY A 109 -7.64 14.77 -29.61
C GLY A 109 -8.07 15.67 -28.45
N PHE A 110 -8.17 16.99 -28.64
CA PHE A 110 -8.76 17.89 -27.65
C PHE A 110 -10.29 17.77 -27.70
N ASP A 111 -10.92 17.70 -26.53
CA ASP A 111 -12.37 17.78 -26.42
C ASP A 111 -12.83 19.23 -26.66
N VAL A 112 -13.67 19.42 -27.68
CA VAL A 112 -14.19 20.73 -28.08
C VAL A 112 -15.66 20.80 -27.66
N ASN A 113 -15.90 21.26 -26.44
CA ASN A 113 -17.26 21.56 -26.01
C ASN A 113 -17.74 22.85 -26.70
N GLU A 114 -18.60 22.72 -27.71
CA GLU A 114 -19.39 23.84 -28.25
C GLU A 114 -20.45 24.26 -27.23
N THR A 115 -20.05 24.98 -26.18
CA THR A 115 -21.04 25.74 -25.41
C THR A 115 -21.44 26.95 -26.26
N SER A 116 -22.57 26.81 -26.98
CA SER A 116 -23.18 27.91 -27.74
C SER A 116 -23.53 29.08 -26.81
N ARG A 117 -22.81 30.20 -27.01
CA ARG A 117 -23.06 31.61 -26.64
C ARG A 117 -23.42 32.00 -25.20
#